data_AF-A0A1H0SKB9-F1
#
_entry.id   AF-A0A1H0SKB9-F1
#
_cell.length_a   1.000
_cell.length_b   1.000
_cell.length_c   1.000
_cell.angle_alpha   90.00
_cell.angle_beta   90.00
_cell.angle_gamma   90.00
#
_symmetry.space_group_name_H-M   'P 1'
#
loop_
_entity.id
_entity.type
_entity.pdbx_description
1 polymer ?
#
loop_
_entity_poly.entity_id
_entity_poly.type
_entity_poly.pdbx_seq_one_letter_code
_entity_poly.pdbx_strand_id
1 'polypeptide(L)'
;MRKPVPVPWTSPPQGGHPPKHGKEFRFTKPETWGAPDAATTQVTDRYGTARAMAWNRIHPRLTTRSAWIDHTGELPFIEGTLIRLQVDRLPGGNDPLPVWLWSSVTGLTGEGVDVRWQAFLRRFDLEHTFRLMKQTLGWTRPKLRTPEAGDRWTWLVIAAHTQLRLTREATADLRRPWGRPAEPARLTPARVRRGFRNLRPHLACPARAPKPSTPGPGRPLGSRNRRPATRCDVGKTTRRPESIIERDSLRG
;
A
#
# COMPACT_ATOMS: atom_id res chain seq x y z
N MET A 1 13.82 16.87 8.97
CA MET A 1 14.67 16.43 7.84
C MET A 1 15.85 17.39 7.69
N ARG A 2 16.80 17.11 6.79
CA ARG A 2 17.96 17.96 6.46
C ARG A 2 17.97 18.25 4.96
N LYS A 3 18.47 19.43 4.60
CA LYS A 3 18.84 19.78 3.23
C LYS A 3 20.26 19.27 2.93
N PRO A 4 20.63 19.11 1.65
CA PRO A 4 22.02 18.93 1.28
C PRO A 4 22.81 20.19 1.65
N VAL A 5 24.12 20.04 1.84
CA VAL A 5 25.00 21.21 1.99
C VAL A 5 25.15 21.88 0.62
N PRO A 6 24.98 23.20 0.52
CA PRO A 6 25.18 23.92 -0.74
C PRO A 6 26.58 23.68 -1.31
N VAL A 7 26.66 23.52 -2.64
CA VAL A 7 27.92 23.41 -3.37
C VAL A 7 27.97 24.55 -4.41
N PRO A 8 29.04 25.38 -4.43
CA PRO A 8 30.21 25.33 -3.54
C PRO A 8 29.87 25.74 -2.10
N TRP A 9 30.52 25.09 -1.13
CA TRP A 9 30.39 25.47 0.27
C TRP A 9 31.34 26.63 0.58
N THR A 10 30.81 27.73 1.11
CA THR A 10 31.61 28.85 1.60
C THR A 10 31.99 28.61 3.05
N SER A 11 33.30 28.49 3.32
CA SER A 11 33.82 28.31 4.67
C SER A 11 33.56 29.56 5.53
N PRO A 12 33.23 29.40 6.82
CA PRO A 12 33.31 30.49 7.79
C PRO A 12 34.73 31.09 7.82
N PRO A 13 34.90 32.35 8.26
CA PRO A 13 36.21 33.01 8.36
C PRO A 13 37.24 32.24 9.17
N GLN A 14 36.80 31.45 10.15
CA GLN A 14 37.65 30.63 11.03
C GLN A 14 38.14 29.32 10.36
N GLY A 15 37.75 29.07 9.10
CA GLY A 15 38.02 27.80 8.43
C GLY A 15 37.11 26.66 8.91
N GLY A 16 37.20 25.51 8.25
CA GLY A 16 36.54 24.28 8.68
C GLY A 16 36.28 23.29 7.55
N HIS A 17 35.94 22.06 7.91
CA HIS A 17 35.39 21.09 6.96
C HIS A 17 33.89 21.41 6.72
N PRO A 18 33.37 21.23 5.49
CA PRO A 18 31.94 21.34 5.24
C PRO A 18 31.13 20.50 6.23
N PRO A 19 30.00 21.01 6.75
CA PRO A 19 29.17 20.21 7.65
C PRO A 19 28.66 18.96 6.94
N LYS A 20 28.39 17.88 7.69
CA LYS A 20 27.80 16.67 7.09
C LYS A 20 26.36 16.91 6.60
N HIS A 21 25.60 17.77 7.27
CA HIS A 21 24.22 18.06 6.93
C HIS A 21 24.02 19.55 6.70
N GLY A 22 23.17 19.91 5.74
CA GLY A 22 22.74 21.29 5.55
C GLY A 22 21.72 21.75 6.59
N LYS A 23 21.09 22.88 6.29
CA LYS A 23 20.05 23.49 7.14
C LYS A 23 18.92 22.50 7.42
N GLU A 24 18.30 22.67 8.58
CA GLU A 24 17.16 21.85 8.98
C GLU A 24 15.94 22.15 8.11
N PHE A 25 15.19 21.11 7.76
CA PHE A 25 13.89 21.21 7.10
C PHE A 25 12.83 20.68 8.08
N ARG A 26 12.00 21.59 8.62
CA ARG A 26 10.96 21.29 9.62
C ARG A 26 9.58 21.45 9.00
N PHE A 27 8.78 20.38 8.99
CA PHE A 27 7.48 20.35 8.30
C PHE A 27 6.45 21.33 8.88
N THR A 28 6.62 21.74 10.14
CA THR A 28 5.75 22.69 10.84
C THR A 28 6.21 24.14 10.75
N LYS A 29 7.39 24.40 10.16
CA LYS A 29 8.02 25.73 10.11
C LYS A 29 8.32 26.14 8.66
N PRO A 30 7.40 26.82 7.96
CA PRO A 30 7.53 27.23 6.56
C PRO A 30 8.81 27.98 6.22
N GLU A 31 9.32 28.79 7.15
CA GLU A 31 10.57 29.54 7.02
C GLU A 31 11.81 28.65 6.82
N THR A 32 11.71 27.35 7.16
CA THR A 32 12.81 26.39 6.98
C THR A 32 12.82 25.73 5.60
N TRP A 33 11.73 25.82 4.83
CA TRP A 33 11.56 25.05 3.61
C TRP A 33 12.37 25.63 2.44
N GLY A 34 12.54 26.95 2.39
CA GLY A 34 13.10 27.65 1.22
C GLY A 34 12.23 27.48 -0.04
N ALA A 35 12.72 27.97 -1.18
CA ALA A 35 12.04 27.80 -2.46
C ALA A 35 11.91 26.30 -2.82
N PRO A 36 10.74 25.86 -3.32
CA PRO A 36 10.59 24.51 -3.84
C PRO A 36 11.35 24.34 -5.16
N ASP A 37 11.90 23.15 -5.40
CA ASP A 37 12.55 22.78 -6.66
C ASP A 37 11.52 22.51 -7.77
N ALA A 38 10.30 22.11 -7.40
CA ALA A 38 9.16 22.01 -8.29
C ALA A 38 7.87 22.39 -7.57
N ALA A 39 6.99 23.10 -8.26
CA ALA A 39 5.65 23.42 -7.79
C ALA A 39 4.64 23.21 -8.92
N THR A 40 3.58 22.47 -8.66
CA THR A 40 2.54 22.14 -9.64
C THR A 40 1.15 22.42 -9.06
N THR A 41 0.22 22.72 -9.95
CA THR A 41 -1.20 22.92 -9.63
C THR A 41 -2.04 22.15 -10.64
N GLN A 42 -2.92 21.26 -10.15
CA GLN A 42 -3.83 20.49 -11.00
C GLN A 42 -5.25 20.53 -10.44
N VAL A 43 -6.24 20.62 -11.33
CA VAL A 43 -7.65 20.51 -10.94
C VAL A 43 -8.03 19.03 -10.89
N THR A 44 -8.73 18.63 -9.82
CA THR A 44 -9.23 17.27 -9.64
C THR A 44 -10.72 17.27 -9.37
N ASP A 45 -11.44 16.30 -9.92
CA ASP A 45 -12.89 16.19 -9.72
C ASP A 45 -13.26 16.02 -8.23
N ARG A 46 -12.47 15.21 -7.53
CA ARG A 46 -12.81 14.71 -6.19
C ARG A 46 -12.25 15.57 -5.05
N TYR A 47 -11.13 16.26 -5.27
CA TYR A 47 -10.41 16.99 -4.24
C TYR A 47 -10.32 18.52 -4.50
N GLY A 48 -10.90 19.00 -5.60
CA GLY A 48 -10.73 20.39 -6.04
C GLY A 48 -9.32 20.61 -6.59
N THR A 49 -8.77 21.80 -6.40
CA THR A 49 -7.41 22.13 -6.85
C THR A 49 -6.38 21.49 -5.93
N ALA A 50 -5.54 20.62 -6.49
CA ALA A 50 -4.36 20.06 -5.85
C ALA A 50 -3.14 20.93 -6.14
N ARG A 51 -2.44 21.35 -5.08
CA ARG A 51 -1.19 22.11 -5.13
C ARG A 51 -0.09 21.26 -4.52
N ALA A 52 0.93 20.95 -5.30
CA ALA A 52 2.08 20.20 -4.83
C ALA A 52 3.34 21.07 -4.86
N MET A 53 4.14 21.00 -3.80
CA MET A 53 5.47 21.59 -3.74
C MET A 53 6.46 20.49 -3.40
N ALA A 54 7.61 20.48 -4.06
CA ALA A 54 8.62 19.46 -3.86
C ALA A 54 9.99 20.08 -3.58
N TRP A 55 10.72 19.45 -2.68
CA TRP A 55 12.11 19.76 -2.36
C TRP A 55 12.96 18.51 -2.58
N ASN A 56 13.96 18.64 -3.42
CA ASN A 56 14.82 17.56 -3.87
C ASN A 56 15.99 17.35 -2.90
N ARG A 57 16.55 16.14 -2.91
CA ARG A 57 17.72 15.72 -2.13
C ARG A 57 17.61 16.01 -0.62
N ILE A 58 16.39 16.07 -0.10
CA ILE A 58 16.15 16.11 1.34
C ILE A 58 16.56 14.75 1.92
N HIS A 59 17.00 14.68 3.18
CA HIS A 59 17.35 13.41 3.85
C HIS A 59 17.05 13.42 5.36
N PRO A 60 16.72 12.28 5.97
CA PRO A 60 16.72 12.16 7.42
C PRO A 60 18.15 12.19 7.96
N ARG A 61 18.30 12.66 9.21
CA ARG A 61 19.53 12.44 9.97
C ARG A 61 19.43 11.07 10.63
N LEU A 62 20.08 10.07 10.05
CA LEU A 62 20.12 8.73 10.59
C LEU A 62 20.95 8.70 11.88
N THR A 63 20.59 7.79 12.79
CA THR A 63 21.31 7.47 14.00
C THR A 63 21.45 5.95 14.10
N THR A 64 22.42 5.48 14.88
CA THR A 64 22.68 4.04 15.11
C THR A 64 21.62 3.42 16.04
N ARG A 65 20.37 3.40 15.58
CA ARG A 65 19.20 2.85 16.27
C ARG A 65 18.34 2.00 15.32
N SER A 66 17.50 1.14 15.89
CA SER A 66 16.56 0.30 15.14
C SER A 66 17.26 -0.50 14.02
N ALA A 67 16.92 -0.25 12.75
CA ALA A 67 17.52 -0.95 11.61
C ALA A 67 19.04 -0.68 11.42
N TRP A 68 19.60 0.34 12.08
CA TRP A 68 21.01 0.74 11.98
C TRP A 68 21.83 0.35 13.21
N ILE A 69 21.28 -0.49 14.09
CA ILE A 69 21.92 -0.88 15.37
C ILE A 69 23.22 -1.68 15.17
N ASP A 70 23.25 -2.53 14.13
CA ASP A 70 24.39 -3.38 13.77
C ASP A 70 25.21 -2.79 12.61
N HIS A 71 24.91 -1.57 12.15
CA HIS A 71 25.61 -0.93 11.05
C HIS A 71 27.01 -0.48 11.49
N THR A 72 28.04 -1.03 10.84
CA THR A 72 29.43 -0.65 11.08
C THR A 72 29.87 0.39 10.05
N GLY A 73 30.44 1.50 10.53
CA GLY A 73 30.95 2.59 9.68
C GLY A 73 30.02 3.79 9.53
N GLU A 74 30.28 4.61 8.51
CA GLU A 74 29.56 5.86 8.31
C GLU A 74 28.11 5.60 7.86
N LEU A 75 27.15 6.29 8.49
CA LEU A 75 25.75 6.21 8.08
C LEU A 75 25.54 6.93 6.75
N PRO A 76 24.84 6.29 5.79
CA PRO A 76 24.62 6.85 4.46
C PRO A 76 23.63 8.01 4.49
N PHE A 77 23.64 8.81 3.42
CA PHE A 77 22.52 9.70 3.12
C PHE A 77 21.49 8.97 2.27
N ILE A 78 20.29 8.85 2.80
CA ILE A 78 19.13 8.40 2.04
C ILE A 78 18.42 9.65 1.57
N GLU A 79 18.92 10.20 0.47
CA GLU A 79 18.31 11.34 -0.19
C GLU A 79 17.00 10.95 -0.87
N GLY A 80 16.10 11.90 -0.95
CA GLY A 80 14.84 11.75 -1.65
C GLY A 80 14.18 13.09 -1.93
N THR A 81 13.09 13.03 -2.67
CA THR A 81 12.22 14.17 -2.90
C THR A 81 11.12 14.18 -1.85
N LEU A 82 11.04 15.26 -1.09
CA LEU A 82 9.96 15.52 -0.16
C LEU A 82 8.87 16.33 -0.87
N ILE A 83 7.62 15.87 -0.84
CA ILE A 83 6.49 16.49 -1.54
C ILE A 83 5.44 16.89 -0.51
N ARG A 84 5.05 18.17 -0.49
CA ARG A 84 3.88 18.66 0.26
C ARG A 84 2.71 18.75 -0.70
N LEU A 85 1.64 18.01 -0.43
CA LEU A 85 0.39 18.07 -1.17
C LEU A 85 -0.67 18.77 -0.34
N GLN A 86 -1.35 19.75 -0.93
CA GLN A 86 -2.51 20.41 -0.37
C GLN A 86 -3.65 20.38 -1.39
N VAL A 87 -4.88 20.14 -0.93
CA VAL A 87 -6.07 20.10 -1.79
C VAL A 87 -7.14 21.03 -1.22
N ASP A 88 -8.08 21.47 -2.06
CA ASP A 88 -9.14 22.39 -1.62
C ASP A 88 -10.21 21.71 -0.75
N ARG A 89 -10.47 20.41 -0.96
CA ARG A 89 -11.50 19.68 -0.20
C ARG A 89 -11.25 18.18 -0.12
N LEU A 90 -11.77 17.55 0.94
CA LEU A 90 -11.85 16.10 1.04
C LEU A 90 -13.27 15.62 0.69
N PRO A 91 -13.41 14.44 0.05
CA PRO A 91 -14.73 13.89 -0.32
C PRO A 91 -15.63 13.60 0.89
N GLY A 92 -15.04 13.46 2.08
CA GLY A 92 -15.74 13.23 3.34
C GLY A 92 -16.09 14.50 4.13
N GLY A 93 -15.80 15.70 3.59
CA GLY A 93 -16.14 16.98 4.20
C GLY A 93 -15.22 17.48 5.33
N ASN A 94 -14.25 16.67 5.76
CA ASN A 94 -13.25 17.10 6.76
C ASN A 94 -12.26 18.12 6.17
N ASP A 95 -11.62 18.89 7.05
CA ASP A 95 -10.59 19.86 6.70
C ASP A 95 -9.42 19.19 5.95
N PRO A 96 -9.05 19.70 4.75
CA PRO A 96 -8.00 19.12 3.92
C PRO A 96 -6.61 19.55 4.41
N LEU A 97 -6.18 19.01 5.57
CA LEU A 97 -4.84 19.26 6.06
C LEU A 97 -3.78 18.80 5.05
N PRO A 98 -2.70 19.59 4.83
CA PRO A 98 -1.63 19.21 3.92
C PRO A 98 -0.98 17.89 4.34
N VAL A 99 -0.68 17.04 3.36
CA VAL A 99 0.04 15.79 3.59
C VAL A 99 1.46 15.90 3.05
N TRP A 100 2.39 15.24 3.73
CA TRP A 100 3.79 15.15 3.33
C TRP A 100 4.07 13.75 2.81
N LEU A 101 4.60 13.67 1.60
CA LEU A 101 4.97 12.45 0.91
C LEU A 101 6.48 12.42 0.73
N TRP A 102 7.04 11.21 0.71
CA TRP A 102 8.45 10.97 0.44
C TRP A 102 8.60 10.09 -0.79
N SER A 103 9.50 10.46 -1.69
CA SER A 103 9.96 9.61 -2.78
C SER A 103 11.46 9.39 -2.65
N SER A 104 11.92 8.15 -2.75
CA SER A 104 13.35 7.83 -2.83
C SER A 104 14.00 8.28 -4.14
N VAL A 105 13.21 8.71 -5.13
CA VAL A 105 13.72 9.26 -6.38
C VAL A 105 14.07 10.73 -6.16
N THR A 106 15.29 11.11 -6.52
CA THR A 106 15.76 12.49 -6.57
C THR A 106 15.60 13.04 -8.00
N GLY A 107 15.60 14.37 -8.14
CA GLY A 107 15.54 15.04 -9.44
C GLY A 107 14.19 14.91 -10.14
N LEU A 108 13.09 14.73 -9.39
CA LEU A 108 11.76 14.67 -9.98
C LEU A 108 11.39 15.98 -10.67
N THR A 109 10.94 15.88 -11.92
CA THR A 109 10.26 16.97 -12.62
C THR A 109 8.88 17.22 -12.01
N GLY A 110 8.22 18.33 -12.38
CA GLY A 110 6.84 18.59 -11.98
C GLY A 110 5.88 17.44 -12.31
N GLU A 111 5.98 16.87 -13.52
CA GLU A 111 5.20 15.69 -13.90
C GLU A 111 5.52 14.48 -13.01
N GLY A 112 6.81 14.28 -12.70
CA GLY A 112 7.25 13.25 -11.78
C GLY A 112 6.61 13.38 -10.39
N VAL A 113 6.58 14.61 -9.85
CA VAL A 113 5.90 14.95 -8.59
C VAL A 113 4.41 14.63 -8.67
N ASP A 114 3.77 14.97 -9.80
CA ASP A 114 2.35 14.76 -10.01
C ASP A 114 1.94 13.29 -9.97
N VAL A 115 2.70 12.44 -10.66
CA VAL A 115 2.48 10.97 -10.62
C VAL A 115 2.55 10.43 -9.19
N ARG A 116 3.46 10.94 -8.33
CA ARG A 116 3.62 10.42 -6.96
C ARG A 116 2.42 10.75 -6.09
N TRP A 117 1.94 12.00 -6.12
CA TRP A 117 0.77 12.35 -5.31
C TRP A 117 -0.50 11.73 -5.86
N GLN A 118 -0.65 11.61 -7.18
CA GLN A 118 -1.79 10.90 -7.79
C GLN A 118 -1.82 9.44 -7.37
N ALA A 119 -0.67 8.74 -7.38
CA ALA A 119 -0.55 7.38 -6.87
C ALA A 119 -0.91 7.29 -5.38
N PHE A 120 -0.49 8.27 -4.57
CA PHE A 120 -0.86 8.34 -3.16
C PHE A 120 -2.38 8.47 -2.96
N LEU A 121 -3.07 9.27 -3.76
CA LEU A 121 -4.54 9.39 -3.66
C LEU A 121 -5.26 8.08 -4.01
N ARG A 122 -4.65 7.23 -4.84
CA ARG A 122 -5.16 5.88 -5.15
C ARG A 122 -4.85 4.84 -4.08
N ARG A 123 -4.06 5.16 -3.03
CA ARG A 123 -3.66 4.18 -2.01
C ARG A 123 -4.85 3.51 -1.32
N PHE A 124 -5.95 4.23 -1.14
CA PHE A 124 -7.13 3.70 -0.46
C PHE A 124 -7.92 2.71 -1.32
N ASP A 125 -7.67 2.67 -2.64
CA ASP A 125 -8.25 1.67 -3.53
C ASP A 125 -7.75 0.25 -3.17
N LEU A 126 -6.56 0.12 -2.57
CA LEU A 126 -6.06 -1.15 -2.03
C LEU A 126 -6.93 -1.66 -0.88
N GLU A 127 -7.34 -0.78 0.05
CA GLU A 127 -8.21 -1.16 1.17
C GLU A 127 -9.57 -1.65 0.68
N HIS A 128 -10.14 -0.96 -0.32
CA HIS A 128 -11.36 -1.42 -0.98
C HIS A 128 -11.19 -2.78 -1.66
N THR A 129 -10.04 -3.02 -2.28
CA THR A 129 -9.71 -4.29 -2.93
C THR A 129 -9.56 -5.41 -1.90
N PHE A 130 -8.84 -5.19 -0.80
CA PHE A 130 -8.73 -6.17 0.28
C PHE A 130 -10.08 -6.46 0.93
N ARG A 131 -10.90 -5.44 1.15
CA ARG A 131 -12.26 -5.62 1.66
C ARG A 131 -13.10 -6.50 0.74
N LEU A 132 -13.07 -6.25 -0.57
CA LEU A 132 -13.75 -7.08 -1.56
C LEU A 132 -13.26 -8.53 -1.50
N MET A 133 -11.94 -8.74 -1.53
CA MET A 133 -11.34 -10.07 -1.52
C MET A 133 -11.75 -10.86 -0.27
N LYS A 134 -11.62 -10.25 0.92
CA LYS A 134 -11.96 -10.89 2.20
C LYS A 134 -13.46 -11.17 2.33
N GLN A 135 -14.30 -10.15 2.13
CA GLN A 135 -15.73 -10.22 2.46
C GLN A 135 -16.57 -10.87 1.35
N THR A 136 -16.25 -10.57 0.09
CA THR A 136 -17.06 -10.97 -1.05
C THR A 136 -16.53 -12.23 -1.71
N LEU A 137 -15.23 -12.26 -2.03
CA LEU A 137 -14.59 -13.42 -2.66
C LEU A 137 -14.20 -14.52 -1.66
N GLY A 138 -14.26 -14.23 -0.36
CA GLY A 138 -14.06 -15.21 0.69
C GLY A 138 -12.60 -15.57 0.90
N TRP A 139 -11.67 -14.64 0.67
CA TRP A 139 -10.23 -14.89 0.82
C TRP A 139 -9.88 -15.51 2.18
N THR A 140 -10.56 -15.12 3.26
CA THR A 140 -10.35 -15.64 4.61
C THR A 140 -11.42 -16.65 5.07
N ARG A 141 -12.29 -17.13 4.18
CA ARG A 141 -13.34 -18.11 4.52
C ARG A 141 -12.84 -19.55 4.68
N PRO A 142 -11.99 -20.10 3.80
CA PRO A 142 -11.63 -21.51 3.91
C PRO A 142 -10.68 -21.75 5.10
N LYS A 143 -10.89 -22.87 5.79
CA LYS A 143 -10.03 -23.34 6.89
C LYS A 143 -8.88 -24.18 6.34
N LEU A 144 -7.98 -23.53 5.62
CA LEU A 144 -6.80 -24.15 4.98
C LEU A 144 -5.78 -24.56 6.05
N ARG A 145 -5.12 -25.70 5.86
CA ARG A 145 -4.25 -26.31 6.87
C ARG A 145 -2.76 -26.22 6.56
N THR A 146 -2.39 -25.85 5.34
CA THR A 146 -0.98 -25.69 4.93
C THR A 146 -0.78 -24.34 4.23
N PRO A 147 0.43 -23.74 4.34
CA PRO A 147 0.75 -22.50 3.66
C PRO A 147 0.53 -22.58 2.16
N GLU A 148 0.92 -23.69 1.53
CA GLU A 148 0.83 -23.88 0.07
C GLU A 148 -0.63 -23.93 -0.40
N ALA A 149 -1.53 -24.46 0.44
CA ALA A 149 -2.97 -24.41 0.17
C ALA A 149 -3.50 -22.97 0.30
N GLY A 150 -2.99 -22.20 1.26
CA GLY A 150 -3.22 -20.76 1.41
C GLY A 150 -2.80 -19.96 0.19
N ASP A 151 -1.60 -20.23 -0.35
CA ASP A 151 -1.08 -19.58 -1.54
C ASP A 151 -1.92 -19.90 -2.77
N ARG A 152 -2.24 -21.19 -2.98
CA ARG A 152 -3.13 -21.62 -4.06
C ARG A 152 -4.51 -20.96 -3.97
N TRP A 153 -5.07 -20.86 -2.77
CA TRP A 153 -6.35 -20.16 -2.57
C TRP A 153 -6.25 -18.67 -2.88
N THR A 154 -5.15 -18.03 -2.50
CA THR A 154 -4.89 -16.61 -2.82
C THR A 154 -4.84 -16.40 -4.34
N TRP A 155 -4.15 -17.28 -5.07
CA TRP A 155 -4.14 -17.24 -6.54
C TRP A 155 -5.52 -17.42 -7.16
N LEU A 156 -6.37 -18.31 -6.61
CA LEU A 156 -7.75 -18.45 -7.08
C LEU A 156 -8.57 -17.18 -6.84
N VAL A 157 -8.39 -16.51 -5.70
CA VAL A 157 -9.07 -15.23 -5.40
C VAL A 157 -8.59 -14.12 -6.36
N ILE A 158 -7.29 -14.05 -6.63
CA ILE A 158 -6.71 -13.10 -7.61
C ILE A 158 -7.29 -13.37 -9.00
N ALA A 159 -7.29 -14.63 -9.46
CA ALA A 159 -7.84 -15.00 -10.76
C ALA A 159 -9.33 -14.65 -10.87
N ALA A 160 -10.12 -14.92 -9.81
CA ALA A 160 -11.53 -14.52 -9.76
C ALA A 160 -11.69 -13.00 -9.81
N HIS A 161 -10.88 -12.24 -9.08
CA HIS A 161 -10.89 -10.77 -9.15
C HIS A 161 -10.60 -10.27 -10.58
N THR A 162 -9.58 -10.85 -11.23
CA THR A 162 -9.21 -10.53 -12.61
C THR A 162 -10.33 -10.86 -13.60
N GLN A 163 -10.97 -12.03 -13.48
CA GLN A 163 -12.13 -12.39 -14.31
C GLN A 163 -13.26 -11.37 -14.15
N LEU A 164 -13.58 -10.95 -12.93
CA LEU A 164 -14.60 -9.92 -12.67
C LEU A 164 -14.22 -8.54 -13.23
N ARG A 165 -12.92 -8.21 -13.32
CA ARG A 165 -12.44 -6.96 -13.92
C ARG A 165 -12.56 -7.01 -15.44
N LEU A 166 -12.14 -8.11 -16.08
CA LEU A 166 -12.14 -8.28 -17.53
C LEU A 166 -13.56 -8.42 -18.10
N THR A 167 -14.46 -9.04 -17.36
CA THR A 167 -15.85 -9.26 -17.80
C THR A 167 -16.78 -8.08 -17.54
N ARG A 168 -16.24 -6.94 -17.08
CA ARG A 168 -17.02 -5.79 -16.64
C ARG A 168 -18.00 -5.31 -17.70
N GLU A 169 -17.53 -5.07 -18.91
CA GLU A 169 -18.35 -4.49 -19.99
C GLU A 169 -19.33 -5.51 -20.59
N ALA A 170 -19.01 -6.80 -20.50
CA ALA A 170 -19.86 -7.89 -20.97
C ALA A 170 -20.96 -8.28 -19.97
N THR A 171 -20.96 -7.74 -18.75
CA THR A 171 -21.89 -8.17 -17.69
C THR A 171 -23.05 -7.19 -17.54
N ALA A 172 -24.27 -7.71 -17.66
CA ALA A 172 -25.48 -6.95 -17.35
C ALA A 172 -25.50 -6.51 -15.86
N ASP A 173 -25.85 -5.25 -15.62
CA ASP A 173 -25.89 -4.69 -14.27
C ASP A 173 -27.15 -5.14 -13.50
N LEU A 174 -27.04 -6.28 -12.81
CA LEU A 174 -28.07 -6.77 -11.88
C LEU A 174 -28.05 -5.96 -10.57
N ARG A 175 -28.47 -4.71 -10.66
CA ARG A 175 -28.54 -3.76 -9.56
C ARG A 175 -29.68 -4.07 -8.60
N ARG A 176 -29.52 -3.62 -7.35
CA ARG A 176 -30.65 -3.59 -6.41
C ARG A 176 -31.58 -2.43 -6.79
N PRO A 177 -32.88 -2.46 -6.46
CA PRO A 177 -33.83 -1.42 -6.85
C PRO A 177 -33.39 0.00 -6.49
N TRP A 178 -32.85 0.18 -5.28
CA TRP A 178 -32.33 1.45 -4.77
C TRP A 178 -30.90 1.80 -5.20
N GLY A 179 -30.25 0.93 -5.99
CA GLY A 179 -28.89 1.16 -6.49
C GLY A 179 -28.90 2.09 -7.69
N ARG A 180 -28.06 3.13 -7.69
CA ARG A 180 -27.89 4.03 -8.84
C ARG A 180 -27.43 3.26 -10.08
N PRO A 181 -27.95 3.59 -11.28
CA PRO A 181 -27.40 3.09 -12.54
C PRO A 181 -25.91 3.41 -12.65
N ALA A 182 -25.16 2.53 -13.30
CA ALA A 182 -23.76 2.77 -13.64
C ALA A 182 -23.53 2.28 -15.07
N GLU A 183 -22.73 3.02 -15.82
CA GLU A 183 -22.27 2.60 -17.15
C GLU A 183 -21.53 1.26 -17.05
N PRO A 184 -21.62 0.39 -18.08
CA PRO A 184 -20.92 -0.89 -18.10
C PRO A 184 -19.44 -0.77 -17.72
N ALA A 185 -18.71 0.18 -18.34
CA ALA A 185 -17.29 0.44 -18.07
C ALA A 185 -16.99 0.90 -16.62
N ARG A 186 -18.00 1.28 -15.83
CA ARG A 186 -17.87 1.77 -14.45
C ARG A 186 -18.42 0.78 -13.40
N LEU A 187 -18.85 -0.42 -13.79
CA LEU A 187 -19.33 -1.42 -12.84
C LEU A 187 -18.21 -1.87 -11.89
N THR A 188 -18.51 -1.86 -10.59
CA THR A 188 -17.59 -2.37 -9.58
C THR A 188 -17.52 -3.90 -9.64
N PRO A 189 -16.39 -4.53 -9.26
CA PRO A 189 -16.28 -6.00 -9.27
C PRO A 189 -17.40 -6.71 -8.48
N ALA A 190 -17.90 -6.08 -7.41
CA ALA A 190 -19.02 -6.63 -6.64
C ALA A 190 -20.36 -6.60 -7.41
N ARG A 191 -20.60 -5.61 -8.29
CA ARG A 191 -21.76 -5.57 -9.19
C ARG A 191 -21.61 -6.61 -10.29
N VAL A 192 -20.45 -6.67 -10.94
CA VAL A 192 -20.13 -7.68 -11.97
C VAL A 192 -20.36 -9.09 -11.43
N ARG A 193 -19.90 -9.39 -10.21
CA ARG A 193 -20.11 -10.70 -9.57
C ARG A 193 -21.59 -11.11 -9.49
N ARG A 194 -22.54 -10.19 -9.34
CA ARG A 194 -23.97 -10.51 -9.28
C ARG A 194 -24.48 -11.05 -10.62
N GLY A 195 -24.05 -10.43 -11.72
CA GLY A 195 -24.41 -10.84 -13.09
C GLY A 195 -23.52 -11.95 -13.66
N PHE A 196 -22.34 -12.19 -13.09
CA PHE A 196 -21.35 -13.13 -13.62
C PHE A 196 -21.89 -14.55 -13.82
N ARG A 197 -22.86 -14.99 -13.01
CA ARG A 197 -23.52 -16.30 -13.20
C ARG A 197 -24.17 -16.44 -14.57
N ASN A 198 -24.72 -15.36 -15.12
CA ASN A 198 -25.37 -15.35 -16.43
C ASN A 198 -24.35 -15.29 -17.57
N LEU A 199 -23.18 -14.70 -17.32
CA LEU A 199 -22.10 -14.65 -18.30
C LEU A 199 -21.32 -15.98 -18.37
N ARG A 200 -21.16 -16.68 -17.24
CA ARG A 200 -20.33 -17.87 -17.11
C ARG A 200 -20.58 -18.96 -18.19
N PRO A 201 -21.82 -19.29 -18.59
CA PRO A 201 -22.06 -20.28 -19.64
C PRO A 201 -21.53 -19.89 -21.02
N HIS A 202 -21.32 -18.60 -21.27
CA HIS A 202 -20.83 -18.06 -22.54
C HIS A 202 -19.30 -17.88 -22.57
N LEU A 203 -18.62 -18.17 -21.46
CA LEU A 203 -17.16 -18.10 -21.35
C LEU A 203 -16.56 -19.49 -21.53
N ALA A 204 -15.41 -19.55 -22.20
CA ALA A 204 -14.62 -20.78 -22.27
C ALA A 204 -14.29 -21.28 -20.85
N CYS A 205 -14.58 -22.55 -20.58
CA CYS A 205 -14.24 -23.21 -19.32
C CYS A 205 -12.97 -24.03 -19.51
N PRO A 206 -11.80 -23.58 -19.04
CA PRO A 206 -10.55 -24.34 -19.19
C PRO A 206 -10.50 -25.59 -18.31
N ALA A 207 -11.41 -25.71 -17.34
CA ALA A 207 -11.50 -26.88 -16.47
C ALA A 207 -12.24 -28.02 -17.17
N ARG A 208 -11.69 -29.23 -17.08
CA ARG A 208 -12.41 -30.46 -17.46
C ARG A 208 -13.65 -30.65 -16.59
N ALA A 209 -14.62 -31.39 -17.11
CA ALA A 209 -15.76 -31.84 -16.33
C ALA A 209 -15.29 -32.51 -15.02
N PRO A 210 -15.94 -32.23 -13.88
CA PRO A 210 -15.60 -32.89 -12.63
C PRO A 210 -15.75 -34.41 -12.81
N LYS A 211 -14.86 -35.18 -12.18
CA LYS A 211 -14.99 -36.64 -12.15
C LYS A 211 -16.31 -37.00 -11.46
N PRO A 212 -17.14 -37.89 -12.03
CA PRO A 212 -18.32 -38.41 -11.33
C PRO A 212 -17.88 -39.05 -10.01
N SER A 213 -18.51 -38.65 -8.92
CA SER A 213 -18.29 -39.25 -7.60
C SER A 213 -19.62 -39.43 -6.89
N THR A 214 -19.87 -40.61 -6.35
CA THR A 214 -20.95 -40.83 -5.40
C THR A 214 -20.49 -40.37 -4.00
N PRO A 215 -21.36 -39.73 -3.20
CA PRO A 215 -21.06 -39.52 -1.79
C PRO A 215 -20.69 -40.86 -1.16
N GLY A 216 -19.51 -40.95 -0.54
CA GLY A 216 -19.16 -42.14 0.23
C GLY A 216 -20.16 -42.37 1.37
N PRO A 217 -20.15 -43.54 2.04
CA PRO A 217 -21.12 -43.93 3.08
C PRO A 217 -21.12 -43.06 4.35
N GLY A 218 -20.45 -41.91 4.33
CA GLY A 218 -20.24 -41.06 5.48
C GLY A 218 -19.33 -41.74 6.51
N ARG A 219 -19.31 -41.16 7.70
CA ARG A 219 -18.65 -41.75 8.85
C ARG A 219 -19.67 -42.65 9.58
N PRO A 220 -19.32 -43.91 9.92
CA PRO A 220 -20.18 -44.77 10.73
C PRO A 220 -20.58 -44.11 12.06
N LEU A 221 -21.85 -44.26 12.43
CA LEU A 221 -22.40 -43.76 13.69
C LEU A 221 -21.59 -44.30 14.88
N GLY A 222 -21.25 -43.45 15.84
CA GLY A 222 -20.45 -43.82 17.03
C GLY A 222 -18.92 -43.80 16.85
N SER A 223 -18.40 -43.63 15.64
CA SER A 223 -16.94 -43.61 15.41
C SER A 223 -16.29 -42.25 15.71
N ARG A 224 -15.28 -42.22 16.59
CA ARG A 224 -14.53 -41.00 16.97
C ARG A 224 -13.40 -40.68 15.97
N ASN A 225 -13.01 -39.40 15.88
CA ASN A 225 -11.93 -38.99 14.99
C ASN A 225 -10.57 -39.41 15.58
N ARG A 226 -9.93 -40.41 14.97
CA ARG A 226 -8.61 -40.92 15.42
C ARG A 226 -7.43 -40.04 15.00
N ARG A 227 -7.64 -39.04 14.13
CA ARG A 227 -6.60 -38.11 13.67
C ARG A 227 -7.06 -36.65 13.83
N PRO A 228 -6.96 -36.08 15.05
CA PRO A 228 -7.16 -34.66 15.26
C PRO A 228 -6.15 -33.84 14.45
N ALA A 229 -6.54 -32.64 14.02
CA ALA A 229 -5.60 -31.72 13.38
C ALA A 229 -4.59 -31.20 14.41
N THR A 230 -3.30 -31.14 14.04
CA THR A 230 -2.26 -30.52 14.85
C THR A 230 -2.62 -29.07 15.13
N ARG A 231 -2.63 -28.67 16.41
CA ARG A 231 -2.81 -27.26 16.80
C ARG A 231 -1.43 -26.62 16.85
N CYS A 232 -1.18 -25.67 15.95
CA CYS A 232 0.01 -24.83 16.01
C CYS A 232 -0.24 -23.66 16.97
N ASP A 233 0.74 -23.32 17.80
CA ASP A 233 0.66 -22.15 18.65
C ASP A 233 0.72 -20.87 17.79
N VAL A 234 -0.06 -19.86 18.17
CA VAL A 234 -0.12 -18.59 17.44
C VAL A 234 1.08 -17.77 17.88
N GLY A 235 2.21 -17.92 17.18
CA GLY A 235 3.47 -17.28 17.52
C GLY A 235 3.30 -15.77 17.79
N LYS A 236 3.60 -15.34 19.03
CA LYS A 236 3.67 -13.92 19.39
C LYS A 236 4.96 -13.33 18.83
N THR A 237 4.87 -12.15 18.23
CA THR A 237 6.00 -11.41 17.68
C THR A 237 7.03 -11.13 18.78
N THR A 238 8.24 -11.66 18.66
CA THR A 238 9.34 -11.34 19.58
C THR A 238 9.69 -9.86 19.43
N ARG A 239 9.71 -9.12 20.55
CA ARG A 239 10.10 -7.70 20.57
C ARG A 239 11.57 -7.60 20.19
N ARG A 240 11.88 -6.79 19.17
CA ARG A 240 13.27 -6.50 18.79
C ARG A 240 13.82 -5.38 19.67
N PRO A 241 15.10 -5.43 20.05
CA PRO A 241 15.74 -4.34 20.77
C PRO A 241 15.74 -3.07 19.92
N GLU A 242 15.37 -1.94 20.52
CA GLU A 242 15.25 -0.64 19.85
C GLU A 242 16.55 0.17 19.93
N SER A 243 17.47 -0.19 20.83
CA SER A 243 18.73 0.50 21.08
C SER A 243 19.91 -0.45 21.28
N ILE A 244 21.13 0.05 21.05
CA ILE A 244 22.38 -0.69 21.29
C ILE A 244 22.45 -1.20 22.73
N ILE A 245 22.08 -0.35 23.70
CA ILE A 245 22.06 -0.69 25.13
C ILE A 245 21.14 -1.89 25.39
N GLU A 246 19.92 -1.87 24.85
CA GLU A 246 18.96 -2.96 25.02
C GLU A 246 19.44 -4.25 24.35
N ARG A 247 20.00 -4.16 23.13
CA ARG A 247 20.57 -5.33 22.43
C ARG A 247 21.71 -5.96 23.22
N ASP A 248 22.62 -5.15 23.74
CA ASP A 248 23.79 -5.63 24.45
C ASP A 248 23.39 -6.24 25.82
N SER A 249 22.36 -5.71 26.48
CA SER A 249 21.76 -6.31 27.68
C SER A 249 21.04 -7.64 27.45
N LEU A 250 20.60 -7.92 26.22
CA LEU A 250 19.99 -9.21 25.84
C LEU A 250 21.03 -10.26 25.42
N ARG A 251 22.29 -9.85 25.20
CA ARG A 251 23.39 -10.73 24.78
C ARG A 251 24.30 -11.16 25.94
N GLY A 252 24.25 -10.46 27.08
CA GLY A 252 24.93 -10.84 28.33
C GLY A 252 24.06 -11.73 29.19
#